data_AF-A0A2N9M2T2-F1
#
_entry.id   AF-A0A2N9M2T2-F1
#
_cell.length_a   1.000
_cell.length_b   1.000
_cell.length_c   1.000
_cell.angle_alpha   90.00
_cell.angle_beta   90.00
_cell.angle_gamma   90.00
#
_symmetry.space_group_name_H-M   'P 1'
#
loop_
_entity.id
_entity.type
_entity.pdbx_description
1 polymer ?
#
loop_
_entity_poly.entity_id
_entity_poly.type
_entity_poly.pdbx_seq_one_letter_code
_entity_poly.pdbx_strand_id
1 'polypeptide(L)'
;MASLTVSSPTSATAVINIDPAAATGARTIALTTGTTVNTRANGFTVTAGTPVLLSASPNSGQQGQQNLSVALAGQLTNWIQGTTTASFGAGITVASLTVTSPASATAVINIDPGAATGARTITLTTGANVDTLINGFTVTSAGVTETESVAFSVLNEAGLTGTPAEPETVLFSVLNSRLHLLSGCRPPAGLSTLAPKASIFSSCAKTGTFPLR
;
A
#
# COMPACT_ATOMS: atom_id res chain seq x y z
N MET A 1 15.90 -17.88 32.18
CA MET A 1 15.39 -18.50 33.43
C MET A 1 15.53 -17.46 34.53
N ALA A 2 14.50 -17.28 35.36
CA ALA A 2 14.63 -16.46 36.56
C ALA A 2 15.62 -17.13 37.54
N SER A 3 16.45 -16.35 38.22
CA SER A 3 17.43 -16.85 39.21
C SER A 3 17.43 -15.96 40.44
N LEU A 4 17.86 -16.51 41.58
CA LEU A 4 18.04 -15.77 42.83
C LEU A 4 19.43 -16.10 43.38
N THR A 5 20.26 -15.08 43.56
CA THR A 5 21.60 -15.20 44.12
C THR A 5 21.64 -14.47 45.46
N VAL A 6 21.89 -15.20 46.54
CA VAL A 6 22.07 -14.63 47.89
C VAL A 6 23.55 -14.31 48.09
N SER A 7 23.88 -13.04 48.36
CA SER A 7 25.26 -12.58 48.53
C SER A 7 25.64 -12.31 50.00
N SER A 8 24.65 -12.16 50.89
CA SER A 8 24.85 -12.05 52.34
C SER A 8 23.52 -12.34 53.08
N PRO A 9 23.50 -12.39 54.43
CA PRO A 9 22.26 -12.56 55.19
C PRO A 9 21.17 -11.52 54.90
N THR A 10 21.53 -10.33 54.37
CA THR A 10 20.59 -9.24 54.09
C THR A 10 20.62 -8.78 52.63
N SER A 11 21.31 -9.48 51.73
CA SER A 11 21.39 -9.09 50.32
C SER A 11 21.20 -10.29 49.40
N ALA A 12 20.29 -10.12 48.44
CA ALA A 12 20.07 -11.06 47.36
C ALA A 12 19.72 -10.30 46.07
N THR A 13 20.12 -10.87 44.94
CA THR A 13 19.81 -10.37 43.60
C THR A 13 18.93 -11.38 42.89
N ALA A 14 17.77 -10.94 42.41
CA ALA A 14 16.87 -11.76 41.62
C ALA A 14 16.84 -11.31 40.16
N VAL A 15 16.93 -12.26 39.23
CA VAL A 15 16.61 -12.05 37.82
C VAL A 15 15.14 -12.39 37.63
N ILE A 16 14.34 -11.40 37.23
CA ILE A 16 12.90 -11.53 37.03
C ILE A 16 12.60 -11.36 35.54
N ASN A 17 11.88 -12.32 34.98
CA ASN A 17 11.29 -12.19 33.66
C ASN A 17 9.87 -11.68 33.81
N ILE A 18 9.53 -10.58 33.15
CA ILE A 18 8.17 -10.05 33.11
C ILE A 18 7.48 -10.61 31.88
N ASP A 19 6.33 -11.25 32.08
CA ASP A 19 5.48 -11.70 30.99
C ASP A 19 5.00 -10.48 30.17
N PRO A 20 5.08 -10.50 28.82
CA PRO A 20 4.55 -9.41 27.99
C PRO A 20 3.07 -9.08 28.23
N ALA A 21 2.28 -10.04 28.69
CA ALA A 21 0.87 -9.87 29.08
C ALA A 21 0.68 -9.53 30.57
N ALA A 22 1.74 -9.28 31.32
CA ALA A 22 1.63 -8.87 32.73
C ALA A 22 0.85 -7.54 32.83
N ALA A 23 -0.21 -7.54 33.64
CA ALA A 23 -0.96 -6.31 33.88
C ALA A 23 -0.05 -5.19 34.42
N THR A 24 -0.32 -3.96 34.03
CA THR A 24 0.44 -2.81 34.52
C THR A 24 0.09 -2.51 35.98
N GLY A 25 1.03 -1.87 36.67
CA GLY A 25 0.84 -1.44 38.05
C GLY A 25 1.91 -1.96 39.01
N ALA A 26 1.76 -1.53 40.27
CA ALA A 26 2.71 -1.85 41.33
C ALA A 26 2.58 -3.31 41.77
N ARG A 27 3.73 -3.93 42.04
CA ARG A 27 3.84 -5.34 42.42
C ARG A 27 4.52 -5.45 43.78
N THR A 28 3.90 -6.22 44.66
CA THR A 28 4.48 -6.57 45.96
C THR A 28 5.55 -7.63 45.77
N ILE A 29 6.72 -7.43 46.39
CA ILE A 29 7.77 -8.43 46.45
C ILE A 29 7.63 -9.18 47.78
N ALA A 30 7.71 -10.51 47.74
CA ALA A 30 7.80 -11.35 48.92
C ALA A 30 9.07 -12.20 48.83
N LEU A 31 9.91 -12.13 49.87
CA LEU A 31 11.08 -12.97 50.03
C LEU A 31 10.84 -13.92 51.22
N THR A 32 10.92 -15.21 50.96
CA THR A 32 10.71 -16.25 51.98
C THR A 32 12.04 -16.90 52.34
N THR A 33 12.35 -17.00 53.63
CA THR A 33 13.52 -17.70 54.17
C THR A 33 13.07 -18.61 55.30
N GLY A 34 13.06 -19.92 55.07
CA GLY A 34 12.47 -20.89 55.98
C GLY A 34 10.98 -20.58 56.21
N THR A 35 10.61 -20.28 57.45
CA THR A 35 9.23 -19.89 57.84
C THR A 35 8.99 -18.37 57.84
N THR A 36 10.03 -17.56 57.61
CA THR A 36 9.92 -16.10 57.63
C THR A 36 9.58 -15.58 56.23
N VAL A 37 8.55 -14.74 56.13
CA VAL A 37 8.19 -14.03 54.89
C VAL A 37 8.39 -12.54 55.10
N ASN A 38 9.28 -11.93 54.34
CA ASN A 38 9.47 -10.49 54.30
C ASN A 38 8.79 -9.93 53.05
N THR A 39 7.84 -9.03 53.22
CA THR A 39 7.09 -8.43 52.10
C THR A 39 7.41 -6.96 51.97
N ARG A 40 7.61 -6.51 50.73
CA ARG A 40 7.71 -5.10 50.39
C ARG A 40 6.61 -4.76 49.39
N ALA A 41 5.59 -4.08 49.90
CA ALA A 41 4.53 -3.54 49.06
C ALA A 41 5.12 -2.59 48.01
N ASN A 42 4.61 -2.67 46.79
CA ASN A 42 5.05 -1.83 45.66
C ASN A 42 6.58 -1.87 45.44
N GLY A 43 7.20 -3.04 45.63
CA GLY A 43 8.64 -3.21 45.50
C GLY A 43 9.17 -3.01 44.08
N PHE A 44 8.33 -3.19 43.06
CA PHE A 44 8.57 -2.77 41.68
C PHE A 44 7.25 -2.43 40.96
N THR A 45 7.35 -1.78 39.80
CA THR A 45 6.20 -1.42 38.97
C THR A 45 6.34 -2.03 37.57
N VAL A 46 5.27 -2.66 37.09
CA VAL A 46 5.16 -3.08 35.69
C VAL A 46 4.56 -1.92 34.90
N THR A 47 5.33 -1.36 33.97
CA THR A 47 4.88 -0.30 33.07
C THR A 47 4.32 -0.89 31.77
N ALA A 48 3.38 -0.20 31.13
CA ALA A 48 2.92 -0.58 29.80
C ALA A 48 4.11 -0.49 28.82
N GLY A 49 4.31 -1.52 28.01
CA GLY A 49 5.11 -1.39 26.79
C GLY A 49 4.37 -0.51 25.79
N THR A 50 5.11 0.21 24.94
CA THR A 50 4.50 0.93 23.81
C THR A 50 4.17 -0.09 22.72
N PRO A 51 2.89 -0.27 22.35
CA PRO A 51 2.51 -1.13 21.24
C PRO A 51 3.06 -0.58 19.92
N VAL A 52 3.69 -1.44 19.11
CA VAL A 52 4.30 -1.06 17.83
C VAL A 52 3.95 -2.06 16.75
N LEU A 53 3.56 -1.56 15.57
CA LEU A 53 3.50 -2.35 14.35
C LEU A 53 4.90 -2.39 13.74
N LEU A 54 5.51 -3.57 13.64
CA LEU A 54 6.89 -3.75 13.18
C LEU A 54 7.00 -3.83 11.67
N SER A 55 6.10 -4.55 11.02
CA SER A 55 6.20 -4.79 9.58
C SER A 55 4.86 -5.13 8.92
N ALA A 56 4.85 -4.93 7.60
CA ALA A 56 3.81 -5.35 6.67
C ALA A 56 4.48 -6.02 5.46
N SER A 57 3.95 -7.17 5.01
CA SER A 57 4.52 -7.92 3.88
C SER A 57 3.42 -8.58 3.02
N PRO A 58 3.33 -8.28 1.72
CA PRO A 58 4.13 -7.27 1.01
C PRO A 58 3.81 -5.85 1.50
N ASN A 59 4.80 -4.96 1.40
CA ASN A 59 4.68 -3.55 1.77
C ASN A 59 4.37 -2.63 0.57
N SER A 60 3.95 -3.19 -0.56
CA SER A 60 3.56 -2.41 -1.73
C SER A 60 2.48 -3.10 -2.54
N GLY A 61 1.75 -2.29 -3.32
CA GLY A 61 0.74 -2.76 -4.26
C GLY A 61 0.42 -1.69 -5.31
N GLN A 62 -0.07 -2.13 -6.46
CA GLN A 62 -0.42 -1.26 -7.57
C GLN A 62 -1.82 -0.67 -7.41
N GLN A 63 -2.05 0.53 -7.96
CA GLN A 63 -3.40 1.07 -8.15
C GLN A 63 -4.32 0.04 -8.82
N GLY A 64 -5.56 -0.08 -8.34
CA GLY A 64 -6.54 -1.03 -8.86
C GLY A 64 -6.33 -2.48 -8.44
N GLN A 65 -5.23 -2.81 -7.75
CA GLN A 65 -4.97 -4.18 -7.29
C GLN A 65 -6.00 -4.60 -6.23
N GLN A 66 -6.61 -5.77 -6.45
CA GLN A 66 -7.64 -6.32 -5.56
C GLN A 66 -7.13 -7.55 -4.81
N ASN A 67 -7.72 -7.82 -3.64
CA ASN A 67 -7.48 -8.99 -2.81
C ASN A 67 -6.01 -9.22 -2.45
N LEU A 68 -5.25 -8.14 -2.24
CA LEU A 68 -3.86 -8.23 -1.83
C LEU A 68 -3.78 -8.66 -0.36
N SER A 69 -3.22 -9.84 -0.12
CA SER A 69 -2.98 -10.35 1.23
C SER A 69 -1.69 -9.78 1.81
N VAL A 70 -1.79 -9.02 2.90
CA VAL A 70 -0.68 -8.40 3.62
C VAL A 70 -0.57 -9.00 5.03
N ALA A 71 0.54 -9.65 5.31
CA ALA A 71 0.90 -10.12 6.64
C ALA A 71 1.43 -8.97 7.50
N LEU A 72 0.95 -8.86 8.73
CA LEU A 72 1.24 -7.81 9.69
C LEU A 72 1.86 -8.44 10.94
N ALA A 73 2.96 -7.87 11.42
CA ALA A 73 3.63 -8.30 12.64
C ALA A 73 3.82 -7.12 13.58
N GLY A 74 3.43 -7.29 14.85
CA GLY A 74 3.55 -6.28 15.90
C GLY A 74 4.44 -6.75 17.05
N GLN A 75 4.69 -5.84 17.98
CA GLN A 75 5.38 -6.11 19.23
C GLN A 75 4.68 -5.38 20.37
N LEU A 76 4.53 -6.06 21.51
CA LEU A 76 3.83 -5.54 22.69
C LEU A 76 2.39 -5.10 22.36
N THR A 77 1.82 -5.71 21.32
CA THR A 77 0.43 -5.52 20.88
C THR A 77 -0.48 -6.57 21.50
N ASN A 78 -1.78 -6.29 21.46
CA ASN A 78 -2.82 -7.24 21.90
C ASN A 78 -3.99 -7.20 20.91
N TRP A 79 -3.73 -7.63 19.66
CA TRP A 79 -4.75 -7.70 18.63
C TRP A 79 -5.74 -8.82 18.91
N ILE A 80 -7.01 -8.54 18.67
CA ILE A 80 -8.13 -9.42 18.99
C ILE A 80 -9.01 -9.55 17.75
N GLN A 81 -9.29 -10.79 17.34
CA GLN A 81 -10.15 -11.07 16.20
C GLN A 81 -11.53 -10.39 16.36
N GLY A 82 -11.98 -9.70 15.30
CA GLY A 82 -13.28 -9.01 15.29
C GLY A 82 -13.35 -7.73 16.11
N THR A 83 -12.31 -7.39 16.88
CA THR A 83 -12.21 -6.11 17.61
C THR A 83 -11.17 -5.19 16.99
N THR A 84 -10.04 -5.74 16.55
CA THR A 84 -8.99 -4.96 15.89
C THR A 84 -9.43 -4.52 14.50
N THR A 85 -9.25 -3.25 14.19
CA THR A 85 -9.48 -2.68 12.85
C THR A 85 -8.18 -2.19 12.26
N ALA A 86 -7.95 -2.43 10.97
CA ALA A 86 -6.77 -1.96 10.25
C ALA A 86 -7.14 -0.86 9.24
N SER A 87 -6.23 0.09 9.03
CA SER A 87 -6.32 1.11 8.00
C SER A 87 -4.96 1.29 7.32
N PHE A 88 -4.97 1.30 5.99
CA PHE A 88 -3.80 1.48 5.14
C PHE A 88 -3.75 2.89 4.50
N GLY A 89 -4.62 3.79 4.96
CA GLY A 89 -4.74 5.15 4.42
C GLY A 89 -5.75 5.28 3.28
N ALA A 90 -5.93 6.51 2.80
CA ALA A 90 -6.96 6.85 1.80
C ALA A 90 -6.72 6.15 0.45
N GLY A 91 -7.80 5.64 -0.15
CA GLY A 91 -7.76 4.90 -1.42
C GLY A 91 -7.42 3.41 -1.26
N ILE A 92 -7.27 2.90 -0.03
CA ILE A 92 -7.10 1.48 0.25
C ILE A 92 -8.21 1.02 1.19
N THR A 93 -8.96 0.01 0.78
CA THR A 93 -10.03 -0.60 1.57
C THR A 93 -9.55 -1.93 2.15
N VAL A 94 -9.79 -2.17 3.44
CA VAL A 94 -9.53 -3.48 4.06
C VAL A 94 -10.79 -4.33 3.91
N ALA A 95 -10.71 -5.37 3.07
CA ALA A 95 -11.81 -6.29 2.84
C ALA A 95 -12.00 -7.27 4.01
N SER A 96 -10.90 -7.73 4.60
CA SER A 96 -10.92 -8.56 5.79
C SER A 96 -9.64 -8.43 6.61
N LEU A 97 -9.74 -8.71 7.90
CA LEU A 97 -8.61 -8.82 8.81
C LEU A 97 -8.73 -10.10 9.63
N THR A 98 -7.74 -10.97 9.51
CA THR A 98 -7.63 -12.23 10.25
C THR A 98 -6.48 -12.13 11.23
N VAL A 99 -6.78 -12.02 12.51
CA VAL A 99 -5.83 -12.01 13.61
C VAL A 99 -5.50 -13.46 13.99
N THR A 100 -4.23 -13.85 13.86
CA THR A 100 -3.75 -15.21 14.15
C THR A 100 -3.11 -15.30 15.55
N SER A 101 -2.63 -14.18 16.09
CA SER A 101 -2.12 -14.06 17.45
C SER A 101 -2.25 -12.62 17.95
N PRO A 102 -2.05 -12.35 19.26
CA PRO A 102 -2.03 -10.98 19.79
C PRO A 102 -1.05 -10.03 19.08
N ALA A 103 -0.07 -10.55 18.35
CA ALA A 103 0.95 -9.79 17.63
C ALA A 103 1.08 -10.16 16.14
N SER A 104 0.13 -10.90 15.57
CA SER A 104 0.16 -11.31 14.17
C SER A 104 -1.23 -11.29 13.55
N ALA A 105 -1.33 -10.69 12.37
CA ALA A 105 -2.57 -10.62 11.61
C ALA A 105 -2.30 -10.63 10.11
N THR A 106 -3.31 -10.99 9.32
CA THR A 106 -3.29 -10.89 7.85
C THR A 106 -4.46 -10.03 7.42
N ALA A 107 -4.18 -8.95 6.70
CA ALA A 107 -5.18 -8.08 6.11
C ALA A 107 -5.32 -8.37 4.61
N VAL A 108 -6.55 -8.52 4.13
CA VAL A 108 -6.82 -8.54 2.69
C VAL A 108 -7.28 -7.15 2.28
N ILE A 109 -6.57 -6.52 1.35
CA ILE A 109 -6.80 -5.13 0.96
C ILE A 109 -7.10 -5.00 -0.54
N ASN A 110 -7.85 -3.95 -0.85
CA ASN A 110 -8.23 -3.52 -2.20
C ASN A 110 -7.74 -2.09 -2.39
N ILE A 111 -6.95 -1.86 -3.45
CA ILE A 111 -6.40 -0.55 -3.80
C ILE A 111 -7.26 0.05 -4.90
N ASP A 112 -7.76 1.26 -4.67
CA ASP A 112 -8.55 2.00 -5.64
C ASP A 112 -7.69 2.34 -6.89
N PRO A 113 -8.23 2.24 -8.12
CA PRO A 113 -7.52 2.65 -9.34
C PRO A 113 -7.07 4.12 -9.33
N GLY A 114 -7.77 5.00 -8.61
CA GLY A 114 -7.44 6.41 -8.41
C GLY A 114 -6.69 6.70 -7.11
N ALA A 115 -6.27 5.70 -6.34
CA ALA A 115 -5.49 5.92 -5.11
C ALA A 115 -4.17 6.63 -5.43
N ALA A 116 -3.88 7.77 -4.78
CA ALA A 116 -2.62 8.47 -5.04
C ALA A 116 -1.39 7.56 -4.79
N THR A 117 -0.37 7.67 -5.64
CA THR A 117 0.87 6.92 -5.47
C THR A 117 1.70 7.47 -4.31
N GLY A 118 2.54 6.61 -3.71
CA GLY A 118 3.45 6.97 -2.63
C GLY A 118 3.25 6.18 -1.35
N ALA A 119 4.04 6.55 -0.34
CA ALA A 119 4.06 5.90 0.96
C ALA A 119 2.79 6.21 1.77
N ARG A 120 2.30 5.19 2.47
CA ARG A 120 1.10 5.20 3.30
C ARG A 120 1.45 4.72 4.70
N THR A 121 0.83 5.34 5.68
CA THR A 121 0.93 4.92 7.08
C THR A 121 -0.12 3.87 7.34
N ILE A 122 0.30 2.76 7.95
CA ILE A 122 -0.60 1.71 8.40
C ILE A 122 -0.94 1.96 9.86
N THR A 123 -2.21 1.82 10.23
CA THR A 123 -2.67 1.89 11.62
C THR A 123 -3.52 0.67 11.95
N LEU A 124 -3.29 0.07 13.12
CA LEU A 124 -4.17 -0.93 13.71
C LEU A 124 -4.71 -0.38 15.02
N THR A 125 -6.02 -0.44 15.20
CA THR A 125 -6.70 0.05 16.40
C THR A 125 -7.38 -1.11 17.11
N THR A 126 -7.12 -1.25 18.40
CA THR A 126 -7.80 -2.23 19.26
C THR A 126 -8.32 -1.50 20.51
N GLY A 127 -9.61 -1.19 20.54
CA GLY A 127 -10.18 -0.34 21.58
C GLY A 127 -9.55 1.06 21.55
N ALA A 128 -8.85 1.45 22.64
CA ALA A 128 -8.15 2.72 22.74
C ALA A 128 -6.68 2.67 22.27
N ASN A 129 -6.15 1.47 21.99
CA ASN A 129 -4.75 1.31 21.59
C ASN A 129 -4.62 1.46 20.08
N VAL A 130 -3.65 2.26 19.64
CA VAL A 130 -3.35 2.51 18.22
C VAL A 130 -1.89 2.18 17.94
N ASP A 131 -1.68 1.18 17.09
CA ASP A 131 -0.38 0.76 16.56
C ASP A 131 -0.17 1.42 15.21
N THR A 132 0.99 2.03 14.98
CA THR A 132 1.29 2.76 13.73
C THR A 132 2.59 2.29 13.12
N LEU A 133 2.57 2.05 11.80
CA LEU A 133 3.77 1.89 10.97
C LEU A 133 3.78 3.01 9.92
N ILE A 134 4.59 4.02 10.18
CA ILE A 134 4.78 5.17 9.27
C ILE A 134 5.46 4.67 7.99
N ASN A 135 4.93 5.07 6.84
CA ASN A 135 5.40 4.61 5.52
C ASN A 135 5.44 3.08 5.38
N GLY A 136 4.58 2.36 6.11
CA GLY A 136 4.53 0.90 6.14
C GLY A 136 4.01 0.24 4.86
N PHE A 137 3.35 0.99 3.98
CA PHE A 137 2.85 0.49 2.70
C PHE A 137 3.10 1.50 1.58
N THR A 138 3.33 1.05 0.35
CA THR A 138 3.56 1.92 -0.81
C THR A 138 2.57 1.60 -1.93
N VAL A 139 1.82 2.61 -2.36
CA VAL A 139 1.00 2.52 -3.57
C VAL A 139 1.84 2.87 -4.78
N THR A 140 1.97 1.94 -5.72
CA THR A 140 2.65 2.14 -7.00
C THR A 140 1.64 2.39 -8.11
N SER A 141 2.07 3.06 -9.19
CA SER A 141 1.23 3.19 -10.38
C SER A 141 0.91 1.79 -10.91
N ALA A 142 -0.33 1.57 -11.34
CA ALA A 142 -0.61 0.45 -12.22
C ALA A 142 0.29 0.62 -13.45
N GLY A 143 1.10 -0.39 -13.77
CA GLY A 143 1.84 -0.39 -15.03
C GLY A 143 0.81 -0.31 -16.16
N VAL A 144 1.05 0.54 -17.16
CA VAL A 144 0.20 0.53 -18.37
C VAL A 144 0.46 -0.81 -19.06
N THR A 145 -0.43 -1.78 -18.86
CA THR A 145 -0.42 -3.00 -19.67
C THR A 145 -1.13 -2.66 -20.96
N GLU A 146 -0.37 -2.29 -21.99
CA GLU A 146 -0.85 -2.20 -23.38
C GLU A 146 -1.50 -3.55 -23.70
N THR A 147 -2.83 -3.61 -23.63
CA THR A 147 -3.56 -4.90 -23.74
C THR A 147 -3.66 -5.33 -25.20
N GLU A 148 -3.59 -4.39 -26.15
CA GLU A 148 -3.60 -4.67 -27.58
C GLU A 148 -2.90 -3.50 -28.30
N SER A 149 -1.71 -3.73 -28.85
CA SER A 149 -1.20 -2.86 -29.92
C SER A 149 -1.88 -3.27 -31.21
N VAL A 150 -3.02 -2.62 -31.53
CA VAL A 150 -3.63 -2.77 -32.85
C VAL A 150 -2.70 -2.08 -33.86
N ALA A 151 -1.95 -2.89 -34.62
CA ALA A 151 -1.24 -2.38 -35.77
C ALA A 151 -2.28 -1.83 -36.76
N PHE A 152 -2.38 -0.51 -36.85
CA PHE A 152 -3.13 0.12 -37.93
C PHE A 152 -2.14 0.55 -39.02
N SER A 153 -2.32 -0.01 -40.22
CA SER A 153 -1.62 0.50 -41.40
C SER A 153 -2.35 1.75 -41.87
N VAL A 154 -1.66 2.88 -41.88
CA VAL A 154 -2.14 4.07 -42.60
C VAL A 154 -1.85 3.83 -44.07
N LEU A 155 -2.83 3.34 -44.83
CA LEU A 155 -2.76 3.41 -46.29
C LEU A 155 -2.83 4.88 -46.66
N ASN A 156 -1.68 5.46 -47.02
CA ASN A 156 -1.66 6.70 -47.75
C ASN A 156 -2.17 6.36 -49.15
N GLU A 157 -3.45 6.66 -49.44
CA GLU A 157 -4.00 6.61 -50.79
C GLU A 157 -3.32 7.74 -51.62
N ALA A 158 -2.03 7.59 -51.86
CA ALA A 158 -1.31 8.38 -52.84
C ALA A 158 -1.72 7.84 -54.21
N GLY A 159 -2.42 8.67 -54.98
CA GLY A 159 -2.88 8.36 -56.32
C GLY A 159 -1.80 7.69 -57.17
N LEU A 160 -2.22 6.65 -57.88
CA LEU A 160 -1.42 5.82 -58.78
C LEU A 160 -0.87 6.59 -59.99
N THR A 161 0.24 7.31 -59.86
CA THR A 161 1.10 7.68 -61.01
C THR A 161 2.56 7.87 -60.58
N GLY A 162 3.28 6.78 -60.33
CA GLY A 162 4.72 6.82 -60.08
C GLY A 162 5.25 5.48 -59.61
N THR A 163 6.45 5.11 -60.09
CA THR A 163 7.15 3.87 -59.71
C THR A 163 7.18 3.70 -58.19
N PRO A 164 6.92 2.49 -57.65
CA PRO A 164 6.84 2.29 -56.21
C PRO A 164 8.20 2.59 -55.57
N ALA A 165 8.27 3.69 -54.83
CA ALA A 165 9.31 3.91 -53.84
C ALA A 165 8.76 3.40 -52.50
N GLU A 166 9.52 2.55 -51.80
CA GLU A 166 9.09 2.04 -50.49
C GLU A 166 8.78 3.21 -49.55
N PRO A 167 7.57 3.27 -48.96
CA PRO A 167 7.27 4.26 -47.96
C PRO A 167 8.07 3.94 -46.68
N GLU A 168 8.81 4.92 -46.18
CA GLU A 168 9.45 4.82 -44.86
C GLU A 168 8.38 4.50 -43.80
N THR A 169 8.59 3.39 -43.08
CA THR A 169 7.67 2.99 -42.01
C THR A 169 7.85 3.92 -40.82
N VAL A 170 6.95 4.89 -40.66
CA VAL A 170 6.96 5.78 -39.49
C VAL A 170 6.28 5.08 -38.32
N LEU A 171 7.05 4.72 -37.30
CA LEU A 171 6.52 4.19 -36.04
C LEU A 171 5.93 5.34 -35.20
N PHE A 172 4.67 5.23 -34.80
CA PHE A 172 4.06 6.11 -33.79
C PHE A 172 3.54 5.28 -32.62
N SER A 173 3.64 5.82 -31.39
CA SER A 173 3.11 5.22 -30.16
C SER A 173 2.01 6.12 -29.62
N VAL A 174 0.81 5.58 -29.40
CA VAL A 174 -0.31 6.34 -28.84
C VAL A 174 -0.30 6.18 -27.32
N LEU A 175 0.65 6.84 -26.66
CA LEU A 175 0.65 6.90 -25.19
C LEU A 175 -0.55 7.71 -24.72
N ASN A 176 -1.29 7.16 -23.77
CA ASN A 176 -2.66 7.52 -23.40
C ASN A 176 -2.83 8.87 -22.65
N SER A 177 -2.16 9.94 -23.09
CA SER A 177 -2.34 11.26 -22.49
C SER A 177 -2.04 12.40 -23.47
N ARG A 178 -3.14 13.08 -23.84
CA ARG A 178 -3.21 14.29 -24.68
C ARG A 178 -2.72 14.11 -26.11
N LEU A 179 -3.70 13.84 -26.98
CA LEU A 179 -3.69 14.30 -28.36
C LEU A 179 -3.41 15.81 -28.37
N HIS A 180 -2.15 16.20 -28.59
CA HIS A 180 -1.84 17.55 -29.04
C HIS A 180 -2.44 17.67 -30.43
N LEU A 181 -3.64 18.23 -30.50
CA LEU A 181 -4.15 18.77 -31.74
C LEU A 181 -3.12 19.82 -32.18
N LEU A 182 -2.31 19.50 -33.20
CA LEU A 182 -1.63 20.51 -33.98
C LEU A 182 -2.70 21.54 -34.36
N SER A 183 -2.53 22.75 -33.84
CA SER A 183 -3.47 23.87 -33.92
C SER A 183 -3.88 24.11 -35.37
N GLY A 184 -5.06 23.64 -35.78
CA GLY A 184 -5.51 23.83 -37.17
C GLY A 184 -6.86 23.23 -37.57
N CYS A 185 -7.34 22.17 -36.91
CA CYS A 185 -8.60 21.53 -37.32
C CYS A 185 -9.82 22.13 -36.60
N ARG A 186 -10.57 23.02 -37.27
CA ARG A 186 -11.95 23.36 -36.87
C ARG A 186 -12.91 22.31 -37.44
N PRO A 187 -13.68 21.57 -36.62
CA PRO A 187 -14.59 20.56 -37.13
C PRO A 187 -15.74 21.21 -37.94
N PRO A 188 -16.15 20.65 -39.09
CA PRO A 188 -17.34 21.11 -39.80
C PRO A 188 -18.60 20.77 -38.99
N ALA A 189 -19.58 21.67 -39.02
CA ALA A 189 -20.85 21.50 -38.31
C ALA A 189 -21.61 20.30 -38.87
N GLY A 190 -21.94 19.33 -38.01
CA GLY A 190 -22.84 18.20 -38.37
C GLY A 190 -22.38 16.79 -37.98
N LEU A 191 -21.24 16.61 -37.29
CA LEU A 191 -20.85 15.27 -36.83
C LEU A 191 -21.57 14.87 -35.53
N SER A 192 -22.53 13.95 -35.66
CA SER A 192 -23.19 13.25 -34.56
C SER A 192 -22.18 12.59 -33.62
N THR A 193 -22.42 12.69 -32.32
CA THR A 193 -21.54 12.42 -31.18
C THR A 193 -21.16 10.94 -30.94
N LEU A 194 -21.17 10.09 -31.98
CA LEU A 194 -21.00 8.64 -31.86
C LEU A 194 -19.95 8.02 -32.81
N ALA A 195 -19.16 8.82 -33.52
CA ALA A 195 -18.04 8.29 -34.28
C ALA A 195 -16.82 8.00 -33.38
N PRO A 196 -16.15 6.84 -33.51
CA PRO A 196 -14.89 6.60 -32.82
C PRO A 196 -13.86 7.68 -33.18
N LYS A 197 -13.12 8.18 -32.18
CA LYS A 197 -12.16 9.33 -32.31
C LYS A 197 -11.21 9.24 -33.50
N ALA A 198 -10.92 8.03 -34.00
CA ALA A 198 -10.09 7.79 -35.19
C ALA A 198 -10.71 8.36 -36.49
N SER A 199 -12.04 8.37 -36.63
CA SER A 199 -12.71 8.85 -37.86
C SER A 199 -12.62 10.37 -38.05
N ILE A 200 -12.35 11.15 -37.01
CA ILE A 200 -12.23 12.62 -37.10
C ILE A 200 -10.92 13.02 -37.81
N PHE A 201 -9.86 12.21 -37.69
CA PHE A 201 -8.54 12.51 -38.26
C PHE A 201 -8.50 12.43 -39.79
N SER A 202 -9.16 11.43 -40.37
CA SER A 202 -9.15 11.22 -41.82
C SER A 202 -9.83 12.37 -42.59
N SER A 203 -10.77 13.08 -41.96
CA SER A 203 -11.45 14.23 -42.58
C SER A 203 -10.60 15.49 -42.64
N CYS A 204 -9.59 15.67 -41.76
CA CYS A 204 -8.86 16.94 -41.69
C CYS A 204 -7.66 17.00 -42.66
N ALA A 205 -7.07 15.86 -43.00
CA ALA A 205 -5.92 15.79 -43.94
C ALA A 205 -6.28 16.15 -45.39
N LYS A 206 -7.57 16.16 -45.75
CA LYS A 206 -8.02 16.32 -47.15
C LYS A 206 -8.01 17.77 -47.67
N THR A 207 -7.72 18.78 -46.85
CA THR A 207 -7.85 20.20 -47.21
C THR A 207 -6.57 21.04 -47.11
N GLY A 208 -5.45 20.48 -46.64
CA GLY A 208 -4.20 21.22 -46.46
C GLY A 208 -3.29 21.18 -47.69
N THR A 209 -3.42 22.12 -48.61
CA THR A 209 -2.40 22.36 -49.65
C THR A 209 -1.22 23.11 -49.02
N PHE A 210 -0.07 22.46 -48.85
CA PHE A 210 1.18 23.12 -48.44
C PHE A 210 1.96 23.62 -49.68
N PRO A 211 2.42 24.88 -49.73
CA PRO A 211 3.32 25.34 -50.78
C PRO A 211 4.77 24.95 -50.43
N LEU A 212 5.49 24.40 -51.42
CA LEU A 212 6.91 24.09 -51.33
C LEU A 212 7.75 25.36 -51.60
N ARG A 213 8.72 25.65 -50.74
CA ARG A 213 9.87 26.52 -51.06
C ARG A 213 11.11 26.05 -50.33
#